data_AF-A0AAU5TLG9-F1
#
_entry.id   AF-A0AAU5TLG9-F1
#
_cell.length_a   1.000
_cell.length_b   1.000
_cell.length_c   1.000
_cell.angle_alpha   90.00
_cell.angle_beta   90.00
_cell.angle_gamma   90.00
#
_symmetry.space_group_name_H-M   'P 1'
#
loop_
_entity.id
_entity.type
_entity.pdbx_description
1 polymer ?
#
loop_
_entity_poly.entity_id
_entity_poly.type
_entity_poly.pdbx_seq_one_letter_code
_entity_poly.pdbx_strand_id
1 'polypeptide(L)'
;MRFGQVFEGTVVQVPRPGAIGIFVDIGLSVGGFVDALLLPMESDDWPMEGTVADFEIWWADSRQQIRLKPCDSRYLRDDFTDFMGWFRPDWPSRIGQPIPEP
;
A
#
# COMPACT_ATOMS: atom_id res chain seq x y z
N MET A 1 13.86 -1.17 8.03
CA MET A 1 12.89 -0.43 7.17
C MET A 1 12.23 0.66 7.99
N ARG A 2 11.70 1.71 7.35
CA ARG A 2 11.03 2.85 8.01
C ARG A 2 9.66 3.12 7.39
N PHE A 3 8.71 3.62 8.18
CA PHE A 3 7.44 4.11 7.65
C PHE A 3 7.64 5.26 6.66
N GLY A 4 6.87 5.29 5.58
CA GLY A 4 6.97 6.28 4.50
C GLY A 4 8.18 6.08 3.58
N GLN A 5 9.01 5.05 3.79
CA GLN A 5 10.06 4.69 2.85
C GLN A 5 9.42 4.24 1.53
N VAL A 6 9.87 4.81 0.41
CA VAL A 6 9.34 4.53 -0.92
C VAL A 6 10.18 3.48 -1.63
N PHE A 7 9.50 2.58 -2.34
CA PHE A 7 10.07 1.58 -3.23
C PHE A 7 9.34 1.64 -4.57
N GLU A 8 10.09 1.53 -5.66
CA GLU A 8 9.51 1.12 -6.93
C GLU A 8 9.08 -0.35 -6.80
N GLY A 9 7.86 -0.66 -7.21
CA GLY A 9 7.30 -2.00 -7.12
C GLY A 9 6.52 -2.38 -8.38
N THR A 10 6.43 -3.68 -8.62
CA THR A 10 5.63 -4.26 -9.71
C THR A 10 4.42 -4.97 -9.13
N VAL A 11 3.22 -4.66 -9.63
CA VAL A 11 2.01 -5.38 -9.25
C VAL A 11 2.07 -6.79 -9.83
N VAL A 12 2.08 -7.79 -8.96
CA VAL A 12 2.23 -9.20 -9.37
C VAL A 12 0.92 -9.98 -9.35
N GLN A 13 -0.07 -9.50 -8.58
CA GLN A 13 -1.37 -10.16 -8.53
C GLN A 13 -2.49 -9.21 -8.09
N VAL A 14 -3.64 -9.30 -8.78
CA VAL A 14 -4.91 -8.70 -8.36
C VAL A 14 -5.95 -9.82 -8.13
N PRO A 15 -6.20 -10.25 -6.87
CA PRO A 15 -7.10 -11.39 -6.59
C PRO A 15 -8.54 -11.14 -7.06
N ARG A 16 -9.12 -12.10 -7.80
CA ARG A 16 -10.52 -12.06 -8.27
C ARG A 16 -11.18 -13.46 -8.15
N PRO A 17 -12.50 -13.55 -7.87
CA PRO A 17 -13.43 -12.48 -7.50
C PRO A 17 -13.29 -12.07 -6.02
N GLY A 18 -13.75 -10.86 -5.65
CA GLY A 18 -13.71 -10.37 -4.26
C GLY A 18 -12.38 -9.71 -3.87
N ALA A 19 -11.90 -8.79 -4.70
CA ALA A 19 -10.58 -8.18 -4.58
C ALA A 19 -10.35 -7.55 -3.19
N ILE A 20 -9.39 -8.11 -2.45
CA ILE A 20 -9.03 -7.67 -1.08
C ILE A 20 -7.88 -6.65 -1.06
N GLY A 21 -7.26 -6.42 -2.21
CA GLY A 21 -6.07 -5.59 -2.38
C GLY A 21 -5.22 -6.08 -3.54
N ILE A 22 -3.99 -5.58 -3.65
CA ILE A 22 -3.03 -5.99 -4.69
C ILE A 22 -1.71 -6.43 -4.07
N PHE A 23 -1.10 -7.46 -4.64
CA PHE A 23 0.25 -7.89 -4.27
C PHE A 23 1.27 -7.18 -5.14
N VAL A 24 2.36 -6.73 -4.50
CA VAL A 24 3.42 -5.96 -5.15
C VAL A 24 4.76 -6.58 -4.81
N ASP A 25 5.55 -6.89 -5.83
CA ASP A 25 6.97 -7.19 -5.66
C ASP A 25 7.75 -5.88 -5.55
N ILE A 26 8.50 -5.73 -4.46
CA ILE A 26 9.35 -4.55 -4.16
C ILE A 26 10.83 -4.94 -4.03
N GLY A 27 11.22 -6.12 -4.54
CA GLY A 27 12.61 -6.58 -4.56
C GLY A 27 13.15 -7.00 -3.18
N LEU A 28 12.26 -7.24 -2.20
CA LEU A 28 12.61 -7.77 -0.89
C LEU A 28 12.25 -9.26 -0.78
N SER A 29 12.78 -9.93 0.24
CA SER A 29 12.45 -11.35 0.52
C SER A 29 10.98 -11.59 0.88
N VAL A 30 10.25 -10.51 1.21
CA VAL A 30 8.84 -10.50 1.57
C VAL A 30 8.12 -9.59 0.58
N GLY A 31 7.04 -10.10 -0.01
CA GLY A 31 6.17 -9.32 -0.90
C GLY A 31 5.39 -8.23 -0.17
N GLY A 32 5.12 -7.14 -0.89
CA GLY A 32 4.26 -6.06 -0.44
C GLY A 32 2.78 -6.34 -0.73
N PHE A 33 1.90 -5.66 0.01
CA PHE A 33 0.46 -5.70 -0.23
C PHE A 33 -0.18 -4.34 0.00
N VAL A 34 -1.00 -3.89 -0.94
CA VAL A 34 -1.85 -2.70 -0.78
C VAL A 34 -3.26 -3.16 -0.46
N ASP A 35 -3.80 -2.77 0.69
CA ASP A 35 -5.18 -3.07 1.07
C ASP A 35 -6.18 -2.37 0.14
N ALA A 36 -7.26 -3.07 -0.25
CA ALA A 36 -8.33 -2.50 -1.08
C ALA A 36 -8.94 -1.23 -0.49
N LEU A 37 -8.90 -1.06 0.83
CA LEU A 37 -9.39 0.12 1.52
C LEU A 37 -8.64 1.41 1.14
N LEU A 38 -7.44 1.30 0.56
CA LEU A 38 -6.64 2.42 0.07
C LEU A 38 -6.87 2.70 -1.43
N LEU A 39 -7.46 1.77 -2.17
CA LEU A 39 -7.62 1.80 -3.63
C LEU A 39 -8.98 2.41 -4.04
N PRO A 40 -9.15 2.81 -5.32
CA PRO A 40 -10.46 3.21 -5.85
C PRO A 40 -11.57 2.18 -5.57
N MET A 41 -12.82 2.65 -5.49
CA MET A 41 -13.96 1.76 -5.23
C MET A 41 -14.12 0.72 -6.35
N GLU A 42 -13.95 1.15 -7.60
CA GLU A 42 -14.05 0.29 -8.77
C GLU A 42 -12.72 -0.42 -9.02
N SER A 43 -12.71 -1.75 -9.02
CA SER A 43 -11.48 -2.54 -9.15
C SER A 43 -10.80 -2.46 -10.52
N ASP A 44 -11.50 -1.92 -11.51
CA ASP A 44 -10.97 -1.71 -12.86
C ASP A 44 -10.08 -0.45 -12.93
N ASP A 45 -10.18 0.45 -11.94
CA ASP A 45 -9.31 1.61 -11.78
C ASP A 45 -8.04 1.29 -10.96
N TRP A 46 -7.89 0.05 -10.51
CA TRP A 46 -6.71 -0.37 -9.76
C TRP A 46 -5.51 -0.54 -10.69
N PRO A 47 -4.27 -0.41 -10.15
CA PRO A 47 -3.09 -0.91 -10.82
C PRO A 47 -3.26 -2.36 -11.29
N MET A 48 -3.09 -2.61 -12.59
CA MET A 48 -3.17 -3.96 -13.17
C MET A 48 -1.88 -4.73 -12.93
N GLU A 49 -1.92 -6.05 -13.04
CA GLU A 49 -0.72 -6.89 -13.04
C GLU A 49 0.31 -6.41 -14.08
N GLY A 50 1.59 -6.37 -13.69
CA GLY A 50 2.68 -5.80 -14.48
C GLY A 50 2.85 -4.28 -14.37
N THR A 51 1.92 -3.57 -13.71
CA THR A 51 2.08 -2.12 -13.46
C THR A 51 3.28 -1.87 -12.56
N VAL A 52 4.18 -0.99 -12.99
CA VAL A 52 5.30 -0.49 -12.19
C VAL A 52 4.92 0.88 -11.63
N ALA A 53 5.07 1.08 -10.31
CA ALA A 53 4.77 2.33 -9.65
C ALA A 53 5.55 2.47 -8.33
N ASP A 54 5.54 3.68 -7.77
CA ASP A 54 6.09 3.96 -6.45
C ASP A 54 5.08 3.63 -5.34
N PHE A 55 5.56 2.95 -4.31
CA PHE A 55 4.79 2.55 -3.14
C PHE A 55 5.54 2.92 -1.86
N GLU A 56 4.85 3.56 -0.92
CA GLU A 56 5.41 3.83 0.40
C GLU A 56 5.07 2.73 1.39
N ILE A 57 5.99 2.41 2.31
CA ILE A 57 5.69 1.53 3.43
C ILE A 57 4.68 2.20 4.34
N TRP A 58 3.48 1.64 4.33
CA TRP A 58 2.30 2.15 5.01
C TRP A 58 2.15 1.54 6.40
N TRP A 59 2.25 0.21 6.50
CA TRP A 59 2.12 -0.53 7.76
C TRP A 59 3.01 -1.77 7.73
N ALA A 60 3.37 -2.29 8.89
CA ALA A 60 3.89 -3.63 9.01
C ALA A 60 3.24 -4.28 10.23
N ASP A 61 2.70 -5.47 10.05
CA ASP A 61 2.18 -6.27 11.15
C ASP A 61 3.13 -7.45 11.43
N SER A 62 2.86 -8.16 12.51
CA SER A 62 3.64 -9.34 12.90
C SER A 62 3.50 -10.53 11.94
N ARG A 63 2.68 -10.42 10.89
CA ARG A 63 2.43 -11.50 9.92
C ARG A 63 3.44 -11.50 8.77
N GLN A 64 4.56 -10.81 8.92
CA GLN A 64 5.65 -10.76 7.94
C GLN A 64 5.18 -10.35 6.54
N GLN A 65 4.22 -9.42 6.43
CA GLN A 65 3.82 -8.83 5.16
C GLN A 65 3.92 -7.31 5.27
N ILE A 66 4.62 -6.68 4.31
CA ILE A 66 4.77 -5.22 4.27
C ILE A 66 3.50 -4.66 3.64
N ARG A 67 2.76 -3.84 4.39
CA ARG A 67 1.63 -3.10 3.82
C ARG A 67 2.14 -1.84 3.15
N LEU A 68 1.63 -1.61 1.95
CA LEU A 68 2.04 -0.53 1.08
C LEU A 68 0.87 0.42 0.80
N LYS A 69 1.20 1.65 0.44
CA LYS A 69 0.27 2.63 -0.12
C LYS A 69 0.84 3.14 -1.44
N PRO A 70 0.05 3.23 -2.53
CA PRO A 70 0.46 3.91 -3.75
C PRO A 70 0.86 5.36 -3.48
N CYS A 71 1.96 5.82 -4.09
CA CYS A 71 2.36 7.22 -4.04
C CYS A 71 1.57 8.08 -5.02
N ASP A 72 1.20 7.53 -6.18
CA ASP A 72 0.35 8.19 -7.17
C ASP A 72 -1.10 8.21 -6.70
N SER A 73 -1.66 9.41 -6.57
CA SER A 73 -3.03 9.61 -6.09
C SER A 73 -4.09 9.04 -7.02
N ARG A 74 -3.78 8.80 -8.30
CA ARG A 74 -4.73 8.16 -9.22
C ARG A 74 -5.07 6.72 -8.83
N TYR A 75 -4.22 6.10 -8.03
CA TYR A 75 -4.41 4.74 -7.51
C TYR A 75 -4.89 4.74 -6.06
N LEU A 76 -5.24 5.90 -5.52
CA LEU A 76 -5.86 6.01 -4.21
C LEU A 76 -7.36 6.22 -4.39
N ARG A 77 -8.13 5.80 -3.39
CA ARG A 77 -9.54 6.19 -3.26
C ARG A 77 -9.73 7.70 -3.36
N ASP A 78 -10.84 8.14 -3.95
CA ASP A 78 -11.12 9.57 -4.17
C ASP A 78 -11.21 10.39 -2.87
N ASP A 79 -11.72 9.78 -1.79
CA ASP A 79 -11.84 10.38 -0.46
C ASP A 79 -10.62 10.14 0.43
N PHE A 80 -9.44 9.87 -0.15
CA PHE A 80 -8.25 9.45 0.61
C PHE A 80 -7.86 10.43 1.72
N THR A 81 -7.92 11.74 1.47
CA THR A 81 -7.59 12.77 2.47
C THR A 81 -8.51 12.70 3.70
N ASP A 82 -9.81 12.58 3.49
CA ASP A 82 -10.80 12.48 4.57
C ASP A 82 -10.68 11.14 5.31
N PHE A 83 -10.50 10.06 4.54
CA PHE A 83 -10.21 8.73 5.07
C PHE A 83 -8.98 8.74 5.97
N MET A 84 -7.89 9.41 5.57
CA MET A 84 -6.68 9.57 6.36
C MET A 84 -6.93 10.28 7.69
N GLY A 85 -7.68 11.37 7.66
CA GLY A 85 -8.00 12.16 8.86
C GLY A 85 -8.78 11.35 9.90
N TRP A 86 -9.64 10.43 9.46
CA TRP A 86 -10.41 9.56 10.35
C TRP A 86 -9.65 8.29 10.76
N PHE A 87 -9.07 7.58 9.80
CA PHE A 87 -8.50 6.26 10.00
C PHE A 87 -7.10 6.31 10.62
N ARG A 88 -6.30 7.32 10.27
CA ARG A 88 -4.89 7.41 10.70
C ARG A 88 -4.40 8.86 10.82
N PRO A 89 -5.00 9.66 11.71
CA PRO A 89 -4.67 11.08 11.88
C PRO A 89 -3.22 11.32 12.31
N ASP A 90 -2.58 10.34 12.96
CA ASP A 90 -1.21 10.42 13.44
C ASP A 90 -0.15 10.08 12.37
N TRP A 91 -0.55 9.68 11.15
CA TRP A 91 0.37 9.23 10.11
C TRP A 91 1.55 10.19 9.85
N PRO A 92 1.34 11.51 9.70
CA PRO A 92 2.45 12.44 9.43
C PRO A 92 3.56 12.37 10.49
N SER A 93 3.21 12.07 11.74
CA SER A 93 4.18 11.94 12.85
C SER A 93 4.95 10.62 12.85
N ARG A 94 4.44 9.60 12.14
CA ARG A 94 5.05 8.27 12.07
C ARG A 94 6.03 8.10 10.93
N ILE A 95 5.95 8.95 9.89
CA ILE A 95 6.89 8.91 8.76
C ILE A 95 8.33 9.00 9.27
N GLY A 96 9.19 8.13 8.75
CA GLY A 96 10.60 8.04 9.14
C GLY A 96 10.87 7.25 10.43
N GLN A 97 9.85 6.93 11.23
CA GLN A 97 10.01 6.04 12.39
C GLN A 97 10.38 4.62 11.92
N PRO A 98 11.22 3.90 12.68
CA PRO A 98 11.53 2.52 12.37
C PRO A 98 10.26 1.66 12.42
N ILE A 99 10.19 0.69 11.54
CA ILE A 99 9.16 -0.34 11.60
C ILE A 99 9.48 -1.24 12.81
N PRO A 100 8.53 -1.48 13.73
CA PRO A 100 8.74 -2.42 14.82
C PRO A 100 9.12 -3.79 14.26
N GLU A 101 10.28 -4.32 14.66
CA GLU A 101 10.61 -5.71 14.39
C GLU A 101 9.64 -6.60 15.22
N PRO A 102 9.16 -7.71 14.64
CA PRO A 102 8.22 -8.61 15.32
C PRO A 102 8.78 -9.22 16.61
#